data_AF-A0A353VGH1-F1
#
_entry.id   AF-A0A353VGH1-F1
#
_cell.length_a   1.000
_cell.length_b   1.000
_cell.length_c   1.000
_cell.angle_alpha   90.00
_cell.angle_beta   90.00
_cell.angle_gamma   90.00
#
_symmetry.space_group_name_H-M   'P 1'
#
loop_
_entity.id
_entity.type
_entity.pdbx_description
1 polymer ?
#
loop_
_entity_poly.entity_id
_entity_poly.type
_entity_poly.pdbx_seq_one_letter_code
_entity_poly.pdbx_strand_id
1 'polypeptide(L)'
;MLFEKLRKNKGIVSSKLGKELAEEVLNGNEVILHEAIKLVTYDLQNEKEKNIRAGAAKILEKVSEKKPEMVSPYLSEIYKAFEAKEPQTRWMLMMTYGYCADINSETAATAIDFAKSYLSENSGVCLSGAAEVYLGRIGATSEEFAQKAFPILLDAYDTAGMNEIDWIFEAFIMLIPKLTIKQREEVFTCAYEYNHASKKSTQKRREKLMKLAKVE
;
A
#
# COMPACT_ATOMS: atom_id res chain seq x y z
N MET A 1 13.36 -24.87 -5.54
CA MET A 1 13.89 -23.60 -5.01
C MET A 1 13.11 -22.46 -5.63
N LEU A 2 12.56 -21.55 -4.82
CA LEU A 2 11.75 -20.41 -5.25
C LEU A 2 12.52 -19.51 -6.21
N PHE A 3 13.81 -19.30 -5.95
CA PHE A 3 14.70 -18.49 -6.78
C PHE A 3 14.57 -18.78 -8.28
N GLU A 4 14.75 -20.03 -8.69
CA GLU A 4 14.69 -20.43 -10.09
C GLU A 4 13.29 -20.29 -10.70
N LYS A 5 12.23 -20.52 -9.89
CA LYS A 5 10.85 -20.29 -10.32
C LYS A 5 10.63 -18.80 -10.63
N LEU A 6 11.05 -17.91 -9.73
CA LEU A 6 10.87 -16.47 -9.88
C LEU A 6 11.77 -15.87 -10.97
N ARG A 7 13.01 -16.36 -11.11
CA ARG A 7 13.95 -15.88 -12.13
C ARG A 7 13.45 -16.12 -13.56
N LYS A 8 12.82 -17.28 -13.79
CA LYS A 8 12.24 -17.66 -15.09
C LYS A 8 10.92 -16.97 -15.39
N ASN A 9 10.33 -16.31 -14.39
CA ASN A 9 9.01 -15.71 -14.47
C ASN A 9 9.06 -14.30 -15.08
N LYS A 10 8.85 -14.21 -16.40
CA LYS A 10 8.92 -12.95 -17.16
C LYS A 10 7.52 -12.44 -17.53
N GLY A 11 7.31 -11.12 -17.44
CA GLY A 11 6.11 -10.44 -17.96
C GLY A 11 4.84 -10.62 -17.11
N ILE A 12 3.67 -10.68 -17.75
CA ILE A 12 2.34 -10.78 -17.11
C ILE A 12 2.18 -12.07 -16.29
N VAL A 13 2.95 -13.11 -16.64
CA VAL A 13 3.05 -14.39 -15.92
C VAL A 13 3.50 -14.19 -14.46
N SER A 14 4.19 -13.07 -14.17
CA SER A 14 4.67 -12.72 -12.83
C SER A 14 3.58 -12.68 -11.76
N SER A 15 2.41 -12.14 -12.13
CA SER A 15 1.28 -11.99 -11.21
C SER A 15 0.57 -13.31 -10.92
N LYS A 16 0.50 -14.23 -11.89
CA LYS A 16 -0.16 -15.53 -11.72
C LYS A 16 0.64 -16.44 -10.80
N LEU A 17 1.92 -16.65 -11.12
CA LEU A 17 2.78 -17.52 -10.31
C LEU A 17 2.92 -17.01 -8.87
N GLY A 18 3.07 -15.69 -8.66
CA GLY A 18 3.14 -15.14 -7.31
C GLY A 18 1.88 -15.40 -6.47
N LYS A 19 0.69 -15.41 -7.10
CA LYS A 19 -0.56 -15.77 -6.41
C LYS A 19 -0.64 -17.25 -6.08
N GLU A 20 -0.24 -18.12 -7.01
CA GLU A 20 -0.21 -19.57 -6.79
C GLU A 20 0.73 -19.92 -5.64
N LEU A 21 1.92 -19.32 -5.61
CA LEU A 21 2.89 -19.52 -4.54
C LEU A 21 2.42 -18.94 -3.19
N ALA A 22 1.69 -17.82 -3.20
CA ALA A 22 1.05 -17.31 -1.99
C ALA A 22 -0.02 -18.26 -1.44
N GLU A 23 -0.80 -18.90 -2.32
CA GLU A 23 -1.77 -19.92 -1.92
C GLU A 23 -1.08 -21.15 -1.32
N GLU A 24 0.05 -21.59 -1.86
CA GLU A 24 0.87 -22.64 -1.24
C GLU A 24 1.32 -22.26 0.18
N VAL A 25 1.74 -21.00 0.40
CA VAL A 25 2.08 -20.50 1.75
C VAL A 25 0.87 -20.55 2.68
N LEU A 26 -0.29 -20.06 2.22
CA LEU A 26 -1.52 -20.01 3.02
C LEU A 26 -2.02 -21.41 3.42
N ASN A 27 -1.69 -22.43 2.61
CA ASN A 27 -1.94 -23.85 2.84
C ASN A 27 -0.83 -24.55 3.64
N GLY A 28 0.13 -23.81 4.21
CA GLY A 28 1.11 -24.30 5.18
C GLY A 28 2.54 -24.47 4.66
N ASN A 29 2.84 -24.10 3.41
CA ASN A 29 4.20 -24.17 2.89
C ASN A 29 5.02 -22.92 3.30
N GLU A 30 5.40 -22.86 4.58
CA GLU A 30 6.17 -21.74 5.15
C GLU A 30 7.57 -21.56 4.54
N VAL A 31 8.13 -22.61 3.92
CA VAL A 31 9.43 -22.52 3.24
C VAL A 31 9.39 -21.47 2.12
N ILE A 32 8.29 -21.39 1.37
CA ILE A 32 8.11 -20.38 0.32
C ILE A 32 8.09 -18.97 0.92
N LEU A 33 7.44 -18.78 2.07
CA LEU A 33 7.37 -17.49 2.75
C LEU A 33 8.77 -17.03 3.16
N HIS A 34 9.54 -17.89 3.84
CA HIS A 34 10.89 -17.57 4.27
C HIS A 34 11.85 -17.31 3.09
N GLU A 35 11.71 -18.06 2.00
CA GLU A 35 12.46 -17.77 0.78
C GLU A 35 12.03 -16.40 0.18
N ALA A 36 10.73 -16.09 0.14
CA ALA A 36 10.24 -14.81 -0.39
C ALA A 36 10.74 -13.61 0.43
N ILE A 37 10.77 -13.72 1.77
CA ILE A 37 11.32 -12.69 2.68
C ILE A 37 12.77 -12.35 2.32
N LYS A 38 13.61 -13.36 2.04
CA LYS A 38 15.00 -13.14 1.64
C LYS A 38 15.13 -12.60 0.23
N LEU A 39 14.28 -13.08 -0.68
CA LEU A 39 14.38 -12.77 -2.12
C LEU A 39 13.86 -11.38 -2.48
N VAL A 40 13.02 -10.78 -1.65
CA VAL A 40 12.46 -9.44 -1.94
C VAL A 40 13.51 -8.33 -1.92
N THR A 41 14.60 -8.54 -1.18
CA THR A 41 15.79 -7.66 -1.14
C THR A 41 16.96 -8.17 -1.98
N TYR A 42 16.74 -9.20 -2.81
CA TYR A 42 17.82 -9.81 -3.59
C TYR A 42 18.36 -8.87 -4.67
N ASP A 43 19.67 -8.60 -4.60
CA ASP A 43 20.46 -7.87 -5.59
C ASP A 43 19.74 -6.60 -6.10
N LEU A 44 19.32 -5.73 -5.16
CA LEU A 44 18.46 -4.56 -5.40
C LEU A 44 18.91 -3.67 -6.57
N GLN A 45 20.22 -3.60 -6.82
CA GLN A 45 20.79 -2.75 -7.85
C GLN A 45 20.82 -3.41 -9.24
N ASN A 46 20.67 -4.73 -9.31
CA ASN A 46 20.65 -5.48 -10.56
C ASN A 46 19.24 -5.53 -11.17
N GLU A 47 19.06 -4.72 -12.21
CA GLU A 47 17.80 -4.62 -12.94
C GLU A 47 17.42 -5.91 -13.67
N LYS A 48 18.40 -6.78 -13.99
CA LYS A 48 18.13 -8.07 -14.66
C LYS A 48 17.41 -9.05 -13.74
N GLU A 49 17.54 -8.88 -12.43
CA GLU A 49 16.97 -9.77 -11.42
C GLU A 49 15.68 -9.21 -10.78
N LYS A 50 15.14 -8.11 -11.32
CA LYS A 50 13.91 -7.46 -10.82
C LYS A 50 12.70 -8.41 -10.71
N ASN A 51 12.63 -9.43 -11.57
CA ASN A 51 11.52 -10.39 -11.55
C ASN A 51 11.52 -11.26 -10.27
N ILE A 52 12.71 -11.51 -9.71
CA ILE A 52 12.84 -12.24 -8.44
C ILE A 52 12.20 -11.43 -7.32
N ARG A 53 12.59 -10.15 -7.19
CA ARG A 53 12.06 -9.25 -6.17
C ARG A 53 10.57 -9.01 -6.34
N ALA A 54 10.12 -8.69 -7.56
CA ALA A 54 8.71 -8.45 -7.84
C ALA A 54 7.84 -9.70 -7.59
N GLY A 55 8.35 -10.89 -7.92
CA GLY A 55 7.68 -12.16 -7.63
C GLY A 55 7.59 -12.44 -6.13
N ALA A 56 8.68 -12.22 -5.39
CA ALA A 56 8.70 -12.35 -3.94
C ALA A 56 7.76 -11.35 -3.28
N ALA A 57 7.78 -10.08 -3.69
CA ALA A 57 6.88 -9.05 -3.20
C ALA A 57 5.41 -9.39 -3.45
N LYS A 58 5.07 -9.99 -4.59
CA LYS A 58 3.70 -10.46 -4.88
C LYS A 58 3.25 -11.55 -3.90
N ILE A 59 4.14 -12.47 -3.53
CA ILE A 59 3.85 -13.50 -2.53
C ILE A 59 3.54 -12.83 -1.19
N LEU A 60 4.42 -11.93 -0.74
CA LEU A 60 4.27 -11.22 0.53
C LEU A 60 2.98 -10.38 0.57
N GLU A 61 2.65 -9.67 -0.50
CA GLU A 61 1.41 -8.89 -0.64
C GLU A 61 0.17 -9.78 -0.48
N LYS A 62 0.16 -10.95 -1.12
CA LYS A 62 -1.01 -11.84 -1.11
C LYS A 62 -1.16 -12.64 0.18
N VAL A 63 -0.05 -13.03 0.79
CA VAL A 63 -0.07 -13.64 2.12
C VAL A 63 -0.54 -12.61 3.13
N SER A 64 0.03 -11.40 3.15
CA SER A 64 -0.37 -10.35 4.10
C SER A 64 -1.81 -9.86 3.90
N GLU A 65 -2.33 -9.85 2.68
CA GLU A 65 -3.75 -9.55 2.41
C GLU A 65 -4.72 -10.51 3.12
N LYS A 66 -4.30 -11.76 3.40
CA LYS A 66 -5.14 -12.82 3.96
C LYS A 66 -4.80 -13.20 5.40
N LYS A 67 -3.51 -13.24 5.72
CA LYS A 67 -2.93 -13.63 7.01
C LYS A 67 -1.75 -12.70 7.34
N PRO A 68 -2.02 -11.41 7.65
CA PRO A 68 -0.97 -10.43 7.94
C PRO A 68 -0.07 -10.83 9.10
N GLU A 69 -0.55 -11.63 10.05
CA GLU A 69 0.22 -12.19 11.16
C GLU A 69 1.42 -13.04 10.71
N MET A 70 1.37 -13.64 9.52
CA MET A 70 2.49 -14.42 8.97
C MET A 70 3.63 -13.53 8.46
N VAL A 71 3.36 -12.30 8.04
CA VAL A 71 4.33 -11.40 7.40
C VAL A 71 4.78 -10.28 8.34
N SER A 72 3.89 -9.80 9.22
CA SER A 72 4.14 -8.68 10.13
C SER A 72 5.40 -8.79 11.00
N PRO A 73 5.88 -10.00 11.43
CA PRO A 73 7.13 -10.10 12.18
C PRO A 73 8.38 -9.79 11.35
N TYR A 74 8.28 -9.82 10.02
CA TYR A 74 9.40 -9.67 9.09
C TYR A 74 9.47 -8.30 8.41
N LEU A 75 8.60 -7.35 8.78
CA LEU A 75 8.57 -6.03 8.15
C LEU A 75 9.95 -5.34 8.18
N SER A 76 10.63 -5.34 9.32
CA SER A 76 11.97 -4.74 9.45
C SER A 76 13.00 -5.39 8.52
N GLU A 77 12.90 -6.71 8.29
CA GLU A 77 13.84 -7.44 7.43
C GLU A 77 13.63 -7.07 5.95
N ILE A 78 12.38 -6.90 5.52
CA ILE A 78 12.04 -6.57 4.14
C ILE A 78 12.04 -5.07 3.84
N TYR A 79 12.29 -4.21 4.84
CA TYR A 79 12.23 -2.74 4.71
C TYR A 79 13.08 -2.21 3.55
N LYS A 80 14.29 -2.75 3.37
CA LYS A 80 15.20 -2.34 2.28
C LYS A 80 14.62 -2.56 0.88
N ALA A 81 13.58 -3.37 0.72
CA ALA A 81 12.95 -3.59 -0.58
C ALA A 81 12.22 -2.35 -1.13
N PHE A 82 11.95 -1.34 -0.29
CA PHE A 82 11.48 -0.03 -0.76
C PHE A 82 12.52 0.70 -1.63
N GLU A 83 13.79 0.36 -1.54
CA GLU A 83 14.86 0.93 -2.38
C GLU A 83 14.93 0.29 -3.78
N ALA A 84 14.07 -0.70 -4.08
CA ALA A 84 14.05 -1.34 -5.39
C ALA A 84 13.72 -0.33 -6.50
N LYS A 85 14.50 -0.34 -7.59
CA LYS A 85 14.31 0.58 -8.72
C LYS A 85 12.95 0.41 -9.39
N GLU A 86 12.49 -0.83 -9.55
CA GLU A 86 11.22 -1.12 -10.21
C GLU A 86 10.02 -0.75 -9.33
N PRO A 87 9.00 -0.04 -9.88
CA PRO A 87 7.77 0.27 -9.15
C PRO A 87 7.04 -0.97 -8.64
N GLN A 88 7.19 -2.11 -9.34
CA GLN A 88 6.44 -3.34 -9.06
C GLN A 88 6.78 -3.97 -7.69
N THR A 89 8.00 -3.84 -7.22
CA THR A 89 8.36 -4.29 -5.87
C THR A 89 7.82 -3.29 -4.84
N ARG A 90 8.08 -1.99 -5.07
CA ARG A 90 7.72 -0.89 -4.16
C ARG A 90 6.23 -0.82 -3.81
N TRP A 91 5.33 -0.87 -4.80
CA TRP A 91 3.88 -0.81 -4.53
C TRP A 91 3.36 -2.07 -3.80
N MET A 92 3.91 -3.25 -4.07
CA MET A 92 3.53 -4.48 -3.35
C MET A 92 4.01 -4.45 -1.91
N LEU A 93 5.18 -3.86 -1.64
CA LEU A 93 5.65 -3.60 -0.30
C LEU A 93 4.75 -2.59 0.43
N MET A 94 4.29 -1.52 -0.23
CA MET A 94 3.34 -0.57 0.37
C MET A 94 2.04 -1.26 0.78
N MET A 95 1.50 -2.11 -0.10
CA MET A 95 0.32 -2.90 0.23
C MET A 95 0.59 -3.86 1.40
N THR A 96 1.74 -4.55 1.40
CA THR A 96 2.15 -5.49 2.47
C THR A 96 2.23 -4.80 3.82
N TYR A 97 2.92 -3.66 3.89
CA TYR A 97 3.03 -2.83 5.09
C TYR A 97 1.65 -2.35 5.55
N GLY A 98 0.82 -1.90 4.62
CA GLY A 98 -0.54 -1.47 4.93
C GLY A 98 -1.40 -2.59 5.51
N TYR A 99 -1.32 -3.81 4.97
CA TYR A 99 -2.05 -4.96 5.52
C TYR A 99 -1.56 -5.37 6.91
N CYS A 100 -0.29 -5.14 7.22
CA CYS A 100 0.30 -5.51 8.51
C CYS A 100 0.20 -4.40 9.57
N ALA A 101 -0.30 -3.20 9.22
CA ALA A 101 -0.26 -2.02 10.06
C ALA A 101 -0.99 -2.20 11.41
N ASP A 102 -2.15 -2.87 11.42
CA ASP A 102 -2.91 -3.10 12.66
C ASP A 102 -2.20 -4.06 13.64
N ILE A 103 -1.26 -4.89 13.16
CA ILE A 103 -0.54 -5.88 13.97
C ILE A 103 0.82 -5.34 14.44
N ASN A 104 1.51 -4.61 13.56
CA ASN A 104 2.85 -4.08 13.82
C ASN A 104 2.96 -2.64 13.32
N SER A 105 2.18 -1.75 13.94
CA SER A 105 2.07 -0.33 13.54
C SER A 105 3.39 0.40 13.60
N GLU A 106 4.20 0.18 14.63
CA GLU A 106 5.50 0.83 14.81
C GLU A 106 6.47 0.54 13.66
N THR A 107 6.59 -0.73 13.27
CA THR A 107 7.44 -1.09 12.14
C THR A 107 6.82 -0.67 10.82
N ALA A 108 5.49 -0.77 10.69
CA ALA A 108 4.82 -0.32 9.48
C ALA A 108 5.02 1.19 9.26
N ALA A 109 4.96 2.01 10.31
CA ALA A 109 5.11 3.46 10.25
C ALA A 109 6.48 3.93 9.74
N THR A 110 7.52 3.10 9.78
CA THR A 110 8.82 3.48 9.20
C THR A 110 8.75 3.70 7.68
N ALA A 111 7.72 3.17 7.01
CA ALA A 111 7.53 3.33 5.57
C ALA A 111 6.79 4.62 5.17
N ILE A 112 6.41 5.50 6.12
CA ILE A 112 5.72 6.77 5.83
C ILE A 112 6.53 7.66 4.89
N ASP A 113 7.84 7.80 5.12
CA ASP A 113 8.69 8.66 4.29
C ASP A 113 8.83 8.13 2.85
N PHE A 114 8.87 6.80 2.68
CA PHE A 114 8.82 6.19 1.35
C PHE A 114 7.50 6.47 0.65
N ALA A 115 6.37 6.35 1.36
CA ALA A 115 5.05 6.63 0.78
C ALA A 115 4.98 8.09 0.30
N LYS A 116 5.46 9.05 1.10
CA LYS A 116 5.56 10.45 0.72
C LYS A 116 6.44 10.65 -0.52
N SER A 117 7.63 10.03 -0.56
CA SER A 117 8.52 10.09 -1.73
C SER A 117 7.81 9.59 -2.99
N TYR A 118 7.15 8.43 -2.91
CA TYR A 118 6.53 7.80 -4.06
C TYR A 118 5.39 8.61 -4.69
N LEU A 119 4.67 9.39 -3.87
CA LEU A 119 3.63 10.31 -4.36
C LEU A 119 4.23 11.45 -5.19
N SER A 120 5.48 11.85 -4.91
CA SER A 120 6.17 12.91 -5.65
C SER A 120 6.88 12.44 -6.93
N GLU A 121 7.12 11.13 -7.09
CA GLU A 121 8.00 10.58 -8.14
C GLU A 121 7.34 10.38 -9.52
N ASN A 122 6.06 10.75 -9.70
CA ASN A 122 5.28 10.49 -10.92
C ASN A 122 5.48 9.06 -11.49
N SER A 123 5.49 8.07 -10.59
CA SER A 123 5.80 6.66 -10.91
C SER A 123 4.57 5.85 -11.35
N GLY A 124 3.46 6.53 -11.63
CA GLY A 124 2.20 5.97 -12.11
C GLY A 124 1.23 5.55 -11.00
N VAL A 125 -0.06 5.49 -11.38
CA VAL A 125 -1.23 5.33 -10.49
C VAL A 125 -1.18 4.09 -9.59
N CYS A 126 -0.46 3.04 -10.00
CA CYS A 126 -0.30 1.83 -9.19
C CYS A 126 0.52 2.09 -7.92
N LEU A 127 1.61 2.87 -8.04
CA LEU A 127 2.48 3.14 -6.91
C LEU A 127 1.90 4.25 -6.02
N SER A 128 1.38 5.34 -6.60
CA SER A 128 0.72 6.41 -5.84
C SER A 128 -0.50 5.87 -5.08
N GLY A 129 -1.39 5.13 -5.76
CA GLY A 129 -2.56 4.51 -5.12
C GLY A 129 -2.20 3.55 -3.98
N ALA A 130 -1.11 2.78 -4.10
CA ALA A 130 -0.65 1.91 -3.02
C ALA A 130 -0.11 2.72 -1.83
N ALA A 131 0.61 3.82 -2.08
CA ALA A 131 1.08 4.72 -1.04
C ALA A 131 -0.08 5.42 -0.32
N GLU A 132 -1.09 5.91 -1.03
CA GLU A 132 -2.29 6.52 -0.47
C GLU A 132 -3.06 5.54 0.43
N VAL A 133 -3.31 4.32 -0.06
CA VAL A 133 -4.00 3.29 0.73
C VAL A 133 -3.18 2.87 1.94
N TYR A 134 -1.86 2.75 1.81
CA TYR A 134 -0.98 2.49 2.94
C TYR A 134 -1.08 3.60 4.00
N LEU A 135 -1.02 4.87 3.61
CA LEU A 135 -1.16 6.02 4.51
C LEU A 135 -2.50 6.01 5.25
N GLY A 136 -3.59 5.68 4.55
CA GLY A 136 -4.90 5.49 5.16
C GLY A 136 -4.92 4.39 6.22
N ARG A 137 -4.30 3.24 5.93
CA ARG A 137 -4.24 2.10 6.85
C ARG A 137 -3.37 2.38 8.07
N ILE A 138 -2.14 2.87 7.88
CA ILE A 138 -1.26 3.17 9.01
C ILE A 138 -1.85 4.28 9.89
N GLY A 139 -2.43 5.32 9.30
CA GLY A 139 -3.06 6.37 10.10
C GLY A 139 -4.36 5.94 10.79
N ALA A 140 -5.03 4.89 10.33
CA ALA A 140 -6.19 4.34 11.05
C ALA A 140 -5.81 3.67 12.38
N THR A 141 -4.54 3.27 12.56
CA THR A 141 -4.07 2.54 13.74
C THR A 141 -4.01 3.41 15.01
N SER A 142 -3.67 4.70 14.89
CA SER A 142 -3.55 5.62 16.03
C SER A 142 -3.75 7.08 15.61
N GLU A 143 -4.12 7.94 16.57
CA GLU A 143 -4.20 9.37 16.33
C GLU A 143 -2.83 9.96 15.93
N GLU A 144 -1.74 9.48 16.55
CA GLU A 144 -0.39 9.93 16.19
C GLU A 144 -0.07 9.67 14.72
N PHE A 145 -0.33 8.46 14.21
CA PHE A 145 -0.06 8.15 12.81
C PHE A 145 -1.06 8.82 11.88
N ALA A 146 -2.31 9.04 12.30
CA ALA A 146 -3.25 9.86 11.54
C ALA A 146 -2.71 11.28 11.34
N GLN A 147 -2.13 11.90 12.38
CA GLN A 147 -1.54 13.24 12.26
C GLN A 147 -0.32 13.30 11.33
N LYS A 148 0.41 12.18 11.16
CA LYS A 148 1.50 12.08 10.17
C LYS A 148 0.97 11.84 8.75
N ALA A 149 -0.01 10.95 8.60
CA ALA A 149 -0.53 10.54 7.29
C ALA A 149 -1.46 11.58 6.65
N PHE A 150 -2.29 12.24 7.44
CA PHE A 150 -3.30 13.20 6.96
C PHE A 150 -2.71 14.33 6.10
N PRO A 151 -1.69 15.11 6.54
CA PRO A 151 -1.13 16.18 5.72
C PRO A 151 -0.53 15.66 4.40
N ILE A 152 0.05 14.45 4.39
CA ILE A 152 0.60 13.85 3.17
C ILE A 152 -0.51 13.52 2.16
N LEU A 153 -1.64 13.00 2.64
CA LEU A 153 -2.80 12.70 1.81
C LEU A 153 -3.50 13.97 1.31
N LEU A 154 -3.49 15.05 2.10
CA LEU A 154 -4.02 16.34 1.68
C LEU A 154 -3.14 16.97 0.59
N ASP A 155 -1.81 16.94 0.74
CA ASP A 155 -0.88 17.37 -0.31
C ASP A 155 -1.06 16.53 -1.60
N ALA A 156 -1.29 15.22 -1.46
CA ALA A 156 -1.58 14.34 -2.59
C ALA A 156 -2.91 14.71 -3.26
N TYR A 157 -3.95 15.06 -2.49
CA TYR A 157 -5.24 15.50 -3.01
C TYR A 157 -5.10 16.71 -3.94
N ASP A 158 -4.31 17.71 -3.52
CA ASP A 158 -4.12 18.96 -4.28
C ASP A 158 -3.44 18.76 -5.63
N THR A 159 -2.71 17.66 -5.79
CA THR A 159 -1.96 17.33 -7.02
C THR A 159 -2.54 16.15 -7.79
N ALA A 160 -3.58 15.50 -7.26
CA ALA A 160 -4.12 14.25 -7.79
C ALA A 160 -4.77 14.41 -9.17
N GLY A 161 -4.50 13.45 -10.05
CA GLY A 161 -5.33 13.26 -11.23
C GLY A 161 -6.69 12.63 -10.88
N MET A 162 -7.66 12.73 -11.80
CA MET A 162 -8.98 12.09 -11.64
C MET A 162 -8.93 10.58 -11.34
N ASN A 163 -7.84 9.90 -11.72
CA ASN A 163 -7.67 8.46 -11.49
C ASN A 163 -7.14 8.11 -10.10
N GLU A 164 -6.61 9.09 -9.36
CA GLU A 164 -6.01 8.93 -8.04
C GLU A 164 -6.98 9.28 -6.91
N ILE A 165 -7.96 10.15 -7.20
CA ILE A 165 -8.93 10.62 -6.20
C ILE A 165 -9.69 9.49 -5.49
N ASP A 166 -9.97 8.38 -6.18
CA ASP A 166 -10.66 7.24 -5.59
C ASP A 166 -9.86 6.59 -4.45
N TRP A 167 -8.53 6.58 -4.55
CA TRP A 167 -7.63 6.01 -3.56
C TRP A 167 -7.43 6.95 -2.38
N ILE A 168 -7.26 8.26 -2.64
CA ILE A 168 -7.21 9.29 -1.61
C ILE A 168 -8.49 9.29 -0.79
N PHE A 169 -9.66 9.22 -1.44
CA PHE A 169 -10.93 9.15 -0.72
C PHE A 169 -11.05 7.86 0.11
N GLU A 170 -10.56 6.74 -0.39
CA GLU A 170 -10.49 5.50 0.39
C GLU A 170 -9.60 5.68 1.64
N ALA A 171 -8.45 6.35 1.50
CA ALA A 171 -7.55 6.63 2.61
C ALA A 171 -8.17 7.58 3.64
N PHE A 172 -8.84 8.65 3.20
CA PHE A 172 -9.59 9.55 4.09
C PHE A 172 -10.70 8.81 4.84
N ILE A 173 -11.44 7.92 4.18
CA ILE A 173 -12.47 7.09 4.84
C ILE A 173 -11.87 6.31 6.01
N MET A 174 -10.67 5.72 5.83
CA MET A 174 -9.99 4.96 6.87
C MET A 174 -9.54 5.85 8.04
N LEU A 175 -9.10 7.07 7.75
CA LEU A 175 -8.58 8.01 8.74
C LEU A 175 -9.64 8.64 9.62
N ILE A 176 -10.88 8.85 9.13
CA ILE A 176 -11.92 9.63 9.83
C ILE A 176 -12.04 9.34 11.33
N PRO A 177 -12.03 8.08 11.81
CA PRO A 177 -12.14 7.79 13.24
C PRO A 177 -11.01 8.36 14.11
N LYS A 178 -9.88 8.76 13.51
CA LYS A 178 -8.67 9.29 14.16
C LYS A 178 -8.42 10.77 13.84
N LEU A 179 -9.28 11.40 13.05
CA LEU A 179 -9.15 12.81 12.66
C LEU A 179 -9.83 13.73 13.68
N THR A 180 -9.22 14.90 13.88
CA THR A 180 -9.85 16.00 14.62
C THR A 180 -11.08 16.54 13.87
N ILE A 181 -11.92 17.32 14.56
CA ILE A 181 -13.08 17.99 13.95
C ILE A 181 -12.66 18.82 12.73
N LYS A 182 -11.63 19.66 12.88
CA LYS A 182 -11.11 20.50 11.79
C LYS A 182 -10.68 19.67 10.57
N GLN A 183 -9.95 18.58 10.80
CA GLN A 183 -9.50 17.70 9.71
C GLN A 183 -10.68 16.99 9.03
N ARG A 184 -11.74 16.63 9.78
CA ARG A 184 -12.97 16.09 9.20
C ARG A 184 -13.69 17.12 8.32
N GLU A 185 -13.70 18.40 8.71
CA GLU A 185 -14.25 19.49 7.87
C GLU A 185 -13.46 19.68 6.57
N GLU A 186 -12.13 19.57 6.63
CA GLU A 186 -11.26 19.59 5.44
C GLU A 186 -11.57 18.42 4.50
N VAL A 187 -11.65 17.19 5.02
CA VAL A 187 -12.06 16.00 4.24
C VAL A 187 -13.47 16.16 3.65
N PHE A 188 -14.40 16.75 4.39
CA PHE A 188 -15.74 17.04 3.91
C PHE A 188 -15.70 18.00 2.72
N THR A 189 -14.87 19.03 2.79
CA THR A 189 -14.66 20.02 1.72
C THR A 189 -14.08 19.36 0.47
N CYS A 190 -13.03 18.54 0.62
CA CYS A 190 -12.48 17.74 -0.48
C CYS A 190 -13.55 16.87 -1.17
N ALA A 191 -14.39 16.20 -0.37
CA ALA A 191 -15.48 15.40 -0.92
C ALA A 191 -16.54 16.28 -1.64
N TYR A 192 -16.85 17.46 -1.10
CA TYR A 192 -17.84 18.36 -1.69
C TYR A 192 -17.42 18.87 -3.07
N GLU A 193 -16.14 19.13 -3.31
CA GLU A 193 -15.61 19.56 -4.62
C GLU A 193 -15.90 18.54 -5.75
N TYR A 194 -16.04 17.26 -5.39
CA TYR A 194 -16.36 16.17 -6.31
C TYR A 194 -17.87 15.87 -6.40
N ASN A 195 -18.75 16.81 -6.03
CA ASN A 195 -20.20 16.62 -6.09
C ASN A 195 -20.72 16.31 -7.51
N HIS A 196 -20.03 16.82 -8.54
CA HIS A 196 -20.37 16.62 -9.95
C HIS A 196 -19.50 15.54 -10.64
N ALA A 197 -18.78 14.72 -9.89
CA ALA A 197 -17.95 13.66 -10.46
C ALA A 197 -18.79 12.74 -11.36
N SER A 198 -18.32 12.45 -12.58
CA SER A 198 -19.02 11.58 -13.53
C SER A 198 -18.82 10.08 -13.25
N LYS A 199 -17.74 9.73 -12.56
CA LYS A 199 -17.36 8.34 -12.27
C LYS A 199 -18.14 7.80 -11.06
N LYS A 200 -18.86 6.69 -11.25
CA LYS A 200 -19.67 6.05 -10.19
C LYS A 200 -18.87 5.65 -8.94
N SER A 201 -17.63 5.18 -9.08
CA SER A 201 -16.79 4.85 -7.91
C SER A 201 -16.47 6.09 -7.07
N THR A 202 -16.18 7.21 -7.73
CA THR A 202 -15.89 8.48 -7.07
C THR A 202 -17.12 9.00 -6.34
N GLN A 203 -18.28 8.99 -7.00
CA GLN A 203 -19.56 9.35 -6.37
C GLN A 203 -19.82 8.54 -5.09
N LYS A 204 -19.66 7.21 -5.15
CA LYS A 204 -19.89 6.32 -4.00
C LYS A 204 -18.95 6.64 -2.82
N ARG A 205 -17.67 6.88 -3.09
CA ARG A 205 -16.69 7.21 -2.04
C ARG A 205 -16.92 8.60 -1.47
N ARG A 206 -17.22 9.57 -2.32
CA ARG A 206 -17.62 10.92 -1.95
C ARG A 206 -18.81 10.92 -1.00
N GLU A 207 -19.89 10.20 -1.36
CA GLU A 207 -21.08 10.04 -0.50
C GLU A 207 -20.74 9.47 0.87
N LYS A 208 -19.90 8.43 0.89
CA LYS A 208 -19.44 7.81 2.14
C LYS A 208 -18.63 8.81 2.97
N LEU A 209 -17.71 9.56 2.36
CA LEU A 209 -16.94 10.61 3.02
C LEU A 209 -17.83 11.70 3.59
N MET A 210 -18.73 12.28 2.80
CA MET A 210 -19.63 13.34 3.27
C MET A 210 -20.46 12.88 4.48
N LYS A 211 -20.91 11.62 4.50
CA LYS A 211 -21.64 11.05 5.64
C LYS A 211 -20.75 10.91 6.88
N LEU A 212 -19.54 10.35 6.72
CA LEU A 212 -18.64 10.05 7.83
C LEU A 212 -17.93 11.29 8.38
N ALA A 213 -17.62 12.26 7.52
CA ALA A 213 -16.89 13.49 7.85
C ALA A 213 -17.81 14.60 8.37
N LYS A 214 -19.13 14.45 8.26
CA LYS A 214 -20.09 15.43 8.78
C LYS A 214 -19.86 15.70 10.26
N VAL A 215 -19.63 16.96 10.59
CA VAL A 215 -19.57 17.48 11.95
C VAL A 215 -20.96 18.05 12.28
N GLU A 216 -21.49 17.73 13.46
CA GLU A 216 -22.75 18.28 13.98
C GLU A 216 -22.51 19.59 14.74
#